data_AF-A0A8J3KFI6-F1
#
_entry.id   AF-A0A8J3KFI6-F1
#
_cell.length_a   1.000
_cell.length_b   1.000
_cell.length_c   1.000
_cell.angle_alpha   90.00
_cell.angle_beta   90.00
_cell.angle_gamma   90.00
#
_symmetry.space_group_name_H-M   'P 1'
#
loop_
_entity.id
_entity.type
_entity.pdbx_description
1 polymer ?
#
loop_
_entity_poly.entity_id
_entity_poly.type
_entity_poly.pdbx_seq_one_letter_code
_entity_poly.pdbx_strand_id
1 'polypeptide(L)'
;MTARHTYTRQQAQEHTTQMAAGGVAAAEQTGPDDRTLYADWRYQAVERVQLMGAHFKINAWEQRFSADRLAPHALAYLYMQADWRRTKFYEVAASWQMWLDHPDVRVLPQLLFELHHQFAPRAAGAGFDVREELSVGADKHMGSGTAAVYAGLAVISLDTEPDTDNPTGTWEKVQKTARSPLDVPALTRIVLTDGTLMACHHGTREKYSAFTVQSSRELRPAARSRLFETYPVAAQQLREHPNHRDVLRWAAELCDTLAQADNGRVSALNAAQPTGWQGRRRS
;
A
#
# COMPACT_ATOMS: atom_id res chain seq x y z
N MET A 1 -58.02 -16.89 23.51
CA MET A 1 -57.65 -17.80 22.41
C MET A 1 -56.20 -18.22 22.62
N THR A 2 -56.00 -19.53 22.77
CA THR A 2 -54.82 -20.22 23.33
C THR A 2 -54.18 -21.11 22.28
N ALA A 3 -52.84 -21.10 22.21
CA ALA A 3 -51.93 -22.21 21.88
C ALA A 3 -50.51 -21.66 22.13
N ARG A 4 -49.64 -22.12 23.04
CA ARG A 4 -49.33 -23.41 23.68
C ARG A 4 -49.02 -24.53 22.68
N HIS A 5 -47.74 -24.64 22.33
CA HIS A 5 -47.11 -25.91 21.98
C HIS A 5 -46.02 -26.25 22.99
N THR A 6 -46.36 -27.21 23.83
CA THR A 6 -45.48 -28.09 24.60
C THR A 6 -44.83 -29.08 23.63
N TYR A 7 -43.51 -29.30 23.75
CA TYR A 7 -42.92 -30.57 23.33
C TYR A 7 -42.11 -31.16 24.47
N THR A 8 -42.44 -32.41 24.75
CA THR A 8 -42.09 -33.19 25.93
C THR A 8 -40.70 -33.80 25.79
N ARG A 9 -39.97 -33.69 26.89
CA ARG A 9 -38.75 -34.40 27.27
C ARG A 9 -39.05 -35.89 27.45
N GLN A 10 -38.58 -36.78 26.57
CA GLN A 10 -38.47 -38.22 26.87
C GLN A 10 -37.72 -39.01 25.78
N GLN A 11 -36.40 -38.89 25.75
CA GLN A 11 -35.48 -39.99 25.39
C GLN A 11 -34.15 -39.71 26.10
N ALA A 12 -34.16 -39.95 27.40
CA ALA A 12 -32.95 -40.12 28.19
C ALA A 12 -32.71 -41.62 28.35
N GLN A 13 -31.44 -41.99 28.31
CA GLN A 13 -30.87 -43.18 28.94
C GLN A 13 -31.24 -44.52 28.33
N GLU A 14 -30.44 -44.93 27.36
CA GLU A 14 -29.88 -46.28 27.30
C GLU A 14 -28.69 -46.24 26.34
N HIS A 15 -27.52 -45.84 26.86
CA HIS A 15 -26.18 -46.25 26.40
C HIS A 15 -25.17 -45.46 27.21
N THR A 16 -24.98 -45.87 28.46
CA THR A 16 -23.75 -45.59 29.18
C THR A 16 -23.16 -46.92 29.61
N THR A 17 -21.86 -47.05 29.35
CA THR A 17 -20.94 -48.08 29.86
C THR A 17 -20.69 -49.25 28.92
N GLN A 18 -19.84 -49.02 27.92
CA GLN A 18 -18.78 -49.97 27.63
C GLN A 18 -17.47 -49.22 27.33
N MET A 19 -16.62 -49.25 28.35
CA MET A 19 -15.16 -49.37 28.29
C MET A 19 -14.35 -48.23 27.71
N ALA A 20 -13.77 -47.49 28.66
CA ALA A 20 -12.46 -46.89 28.55
C ALA A 20 -11.42 -47.89 27.99
N ALA A 21 -10.79 -47.51 26.89
CA ALA A 21 -9.46 -47.97 26.52
C ALA A 21 -8.80 -46.92 25.61
N GLY A 22 -7.87 -46.17 26.20
CA GLY A 22 -6.66 -45.64 25.56
C GLY A 22 -6.79 -45.00 24.18
N GLY A 23 -6.98 -43.68 24.17
CA GLY A 23 -6.66 -42.85 23.02
C GLY A 23 -6.52 -41.42 23.49
N VAL A 24 -5.29 -40.98 23.73
CA VAL A 24 -4.96 -39.56 23.87
C VAL A 24 -5.24 -38.93 22.49
N ALA A 25 -6.50 -38.59 22.24
CA ALA A 25 -6.84 -37.69 21.15
C ALA A 25 -6.28 -36.34 21.58
N ALA A 26 -5.13 -36.00 20.99
CA ALA A 26 -4.61 -34.65 21.04
C ALA A 26 -5.77 -33.71 20.72
N ALA A 27 -6.17 -32.92 21.71
CA ALA A 27 -6.91 -31.71 21.43
C ALA A 27 -6.02 -30.95 20.44
N GLU A 28 -6.38 -30.97 19.16
CA GLU A 28 -5.87 -30.01 18.21
C GLU A 28 -6.17 -28.65 18.84
N GLN A 29 -5.12 -28.08 19.43
CA GLN A 29 -5.08 -26.68 19.76
C GLN A 29 -5.32 -25.97 18.43
N THR A 30 -6.58 -25.68 18.16
CA THR A 30 -7.01 -24.62 17.27
C THR A 30 -6.58 -23.33 17.97
N GLY A 31 -5.26 -23.08 17.92
CA GLY A 31 -4.72 -21.75 18.10
C GLY A 31 -5.43 -20.83 17.11
N PRO A 32 -5.52 -19.53 17.44
CA PRO A 32 -6.18 -18.57 16.57
C PRO A 32 -5.62 -18.72 15.15
N ASP A 33 -6.51 -18.95 14.18
CA ASP A 33 -6.17 -19.09 12.77
C ASP A 33 -5.31 -17.90 12.36
N ASP A 34 -4.00 -18.15 12.16
CA ASP A 34 -2.94 -17.15 11.95
C ASP A 34 -3.26 -16.20 10.79
N ARG A 35 -4.21 -16.58 9.92
CA ARG A 35 -4.71 -15.79 8.79
C ARG A 35 -5.59 -14.59 9.17
N THR A 36 -6.07 -14.52 10.41
CA THR A 36 -6.93 -13.42 10.90
C THR A 36 -6.17 -12.31 11.62
N LEU A 37 -4.87 -12.49 11.90
CA LEU A 37 -4.05 -11.51 12.61
C LEU A 37 -3.32 -10.51 11.71
N TYR A 38 -3.29 -10.73 10.39
CA TYR A 38 -2.65 -9.84 9.44
C TYR A 38 -3.73 -9.04 8.70
N ALA A 39 -3.73 -7.71 8.83
CA ALA A 39 -4.30 -6.89 7.77
C ALA A 39 -3.53 -7.27 6.50
N ASP A 40 -4.25 -7.51 5.41
CA ASP A 40 -3.60 -7.66 4.11
C ASP A 40 -2.68 -6.45 3.92
N TRP A 41 -1.39 -6.68 3.76
CA TRP A 41 -0.42 -5.59 3.61
C TRP A 41 -0.75 -4.74 2.38
N ARG A 42 -1.46 -5.29 1.38
CA ARG A 42 -2.03 -4.53 0.27
C ARG A 42 -3.06 -3.51 0.74
N TYR A 43 -3.90 -3.89 1.71
CA TYR A 43 -4.85 -2.98 2.36
C TYR A 43 -4.10 -1.87 3.11
N GLN A 44 -3.08 -2.23 3.89
CA GLN A 44 -2.25 -1.26 4.62
C GLN A 44 -1.50 -0.31 3.67
N ALA A 45 -1.02 -0.80 2.52
CA ALA A 45 -0.42 0.01 1.48
C ALA A 45 -1.39 1.09 0.98
N VAL A 46 -2.65 0.71 0.75
CA VAL A 46 -3.70 1.67 0.37
C VAL A 46 -3.96 2.68 1.48
N GLU A 47 -4.11 2.25 2.75
CA GLU A 47 -4.31 3.16 3.88
C GLU A 47 -3.17 4.18 4.00
N ARG A 48 -1.93 3.71 3.89
CA ARG A 48 -0.74 4.55 3.96
C ARG A 48 -0.72 5.57 2.84
N VAL A 49 -1.00 5.13 1.62
CA VAL A 49 -1.02 5.98 0.43
C VAL A 49 -2.20 6.96 0.44
N GLN A 50 -3.34 6.58 1.02
CA GLN A 50 -4.47 7.49 1.25
C GLN A 50 -4.05 8.68 2.13
N LEU A 51 -3.37 8.41 3.25
CA LEU A 51 -2.85 9.45 4.15
C LEU A 51 -1.82 10.34 3.46
N MET A 52 -0.88 9.74 2.72
CA MET A 52 0.13 10.49 1.97
C MET A 52 -0.50 11.35 0.87
N GLY A 53 -1.47 10.81 0.13
CA GLY A 53 -2.21 11.55 -0.89
C GLY A 53 -2.97 12.74 -0.30
N ALA A 54 -3.55 12.59 0.91
CA ALA A 54 -4.20 13.69 1.61
C ALA A 54 -3.20 14.80 1.98
N HIS A 55 -2.04 14.46 2.54
CA HIS A 55 -1.00 15.45 2.88
C HIS A 55 -0.42 16.12 1.62
N PHE A 56 -0.16 15.36 0.56
CA PHE A 56 0.34 15.91 -0.69
C PHE A 56 -0.63 16.91 -1.30
N LYS A 57 -1.93 16.59 -1.33
CA LYS A 57 -2.99 17.53 -1.77
C LYS A 57 -2.96 18.84 -0.99
N ILE A 58 -2.83 18.78 0.33
CA ILE A 58 -2.79 19.97 1.20
C ILE A 58 -1.55 20.81 0.86
N ASN A 59 -0.37 20.19 0.83
CA ASN A 59 0.88 20.89 0.56
C ASN A 59 0.90 21.52 -0.84
N ALA A 60 0.48 20.77 -1.87
CA ALA A 60 0.42 21.27 -3.24
C ALA A 60 -0.59 22.42 -3.38
N TRP A 61 -1.74 22.33 -2.70
CA TRP A 61 -2.72 23.40 -2.66
C TRP A 61 -2.17 24.67 -1.99
N GLU A 62 -1.57 24.54 -0.82
CA GLU A 62 -1.03 25.68 -0.06
C GLU A 62 0.10 26.39 -0.82
N GLN A 63 0.93 25.63 -1.54
CA GLN A 63 2.07 26.15 -2.31
C GLN A 63 1.71 26.54 -3.76
N ARG A 64 0.44 26.44 -4.18
CA ARG A 64 0.07 26.63 -5.60
C ARG A 64 0.41 28.00 -6.21
N PHE A 65 0.59 29.01 -5.36
CA PHE A 65 0.95 30.38 -5.78
C PHE A 65 2.31 30.85 -5.25
N SER A 66 3.10 29.96 -4.62
CA SER A 66 4.47 30.29 -4.20
C SER A 66 5.47 30.14 -5.35
N ALA A 67 6.67 30.68 -5.16
CA ALA A 67 7.80 30.43 -6.07
C ALA A 67 8.17 28.93 -6.09
N ASP A 68 8.05 28.28 -4.93
CA ASP A 68 8.34 26.85 -4.74
C ASP A 68 7.08 25.99 -4.92
N ARG A 69 6.29 26.26 -5.96
CA ARG A 69 5.07 25.48 -6.22
C ARG A 69 5.42 24.03 -6.56
N LEU A 70 4.64 23.08 -6.01
CA LEU A 70 4.85 21.65 -6.26
C LEU A 70 4.30 21.23 -7.63
N ALA A 71 4.99 20.29 -8.26
CA ALA A 71 4.49 19.53 -9.40
C ALA A 71 3.20 18.76 -9.02
N PRO A 72 2.34 18.41 -9.98
CA PRO A 72 1.09 17.69 -9.72
C PRO A 72 1.28 16.22 -9.40
N HIS A 73 2.52 15.74 -9.22
CA HIS A 73 2.82 14.33 -9.03
C HIS A 73 3.76 14.12 -7.84
N ALA A 74 3.57 12.98 -7.17
CA ALA A 74 4.44 12.51 -6.11
C ALA A 74 4.57 10.98 -6.19
N LEU A 75 5.68 10.45 -5.68
CA LEU A 75 5.88 9.02 -5.50
C LEU A 75 5.90 8.67 -4.01
N ALA A 76 5.35 7.51 -3.68
CA ALA A 76 5.56 6.84 -2.42
C ALA A 76 6.25 5.50 -2.67
N TYR A 77 7.44 5.33 -2.09
CA TYR A 77 8.15 4.06 -2.05
C TYR A 77 7.70 3.33 -0.79
N LEU A 78 7.03 2.21 -0.96
CA LEU A 78 6.39 1.46 0.11
C LEU A 78 7.33 0.37 0.63
N TYR A 79 7.38 0.23 1.94
CA TYR A 79 8.21 -0.76 2.62
C TYR A 79 7.39 -1.54 3.62
N MET A 80 7.61 -2.84 3.66
CA MET A 80 7.08 -3.73 4.68
C MET A 80 8.13 -3.89 5.79
N GLN A 81 7.69 -3.73 7.04
CA GLN A 81 8.55 -3.88 8.21
C GLN A 81 7.75 -4.46 9.38
N ALA A 82 8.44 -4.94 10.42
CA ALA A 82 7.79 -5.31 11.67
C ALA A 82 7.17 -4.07 12.33
N ASP A 83 5.93 -4.20 12.81
CA ASP A 83 5.22 -3.17 13.56
C ASP A 83 5.98 -2.89 14.87
N TRP A 84 6.44 -1.64 15.02
CA TRP A 84 7.24 -1.23 16.17
C TRP A 84 6.48 -1.30 17.51
N ARG A 85 5.14 -1.28 17.48
CA ARG A 85 4.28 -1.40 18.68
C ARG A 85 3.89 -2.83 18.96
N ARG A 86 3.89 -3.70 17.95
CA ARG A 86 3.35 -5.07 18.06
C ARG A 86 4.30 -6.06 17.39
N THR A 87 5.09 -6.76 18.21
CA THR A 87 6.22 -7.66 17.83
C THR A 87 5.89 -8.85 16.92
N LYS A 88 4.63 -9.05 16.51
CA LYS A 88 4.20 -10.11 15.58
C LYS A 88 3.46 -9.59 14.34
N PHE A 89 3.32 -8.27 14.22
CA PHE A 89 2.55 -7.65 13.16
C PHE A 89 3.51 -7.00 12.18
N TYR A 90 3.07 -6.88 10.93
CA TYR A 90 3.76 -6.09 9.91
C TYR A 90 2.98 -4.81 9.66
N GLU A 91 3.72 -3.75 9.39
CA GLU A 91 3.17 -2.48 8.95
C GLU A 91 3.79 -2.05 7.60
N VAL A 92 3.07 -1.21 6.88
CA VAL A 92 3.57 -0.54 5.68
C VAL A 92 4.04 0.86 6.03
N ALA A 93 5.34 1.09 5.95
CA ALA A 93 5.97 2.40 6.00
C ALA A 93 6.18 2.93 4.58
N ALA A 94 6.40 4.24 4.45
CA ALA A 94 6.72 4.86 3.17
C ALA A 94 7.82 5.91 3.27
N SER A 95 8.63 5.98 2.22
CA SER A 95 9.39 7.17 1.87
C SER A 95 8.77 7.82 0.63
N TRP A 96 9.02 9.11 0.41
CA TRP A 96 8.35 9.84 -0.66
C TRP A 96 9.27 10.77 -1.42
N GLN A 97 8.93 10.94 -2.69
CA GLN A 97 9.55 11.90 -3.59
C GLN A 97 8.50 12.88 -4.10
N MET A 98 8.84 14.16 -4.05
CA MET A 98 8.05 15.26 -4.58
C MET A 98 8.97 16.17 -5.37
N TRP A 99 8.42 16.86 -6.37
CA TRP A 99 9.18 17.77 -7.21
C TRP A 99 8.59 19.17 -7.15
N LEU A 100 9.46 20.16 -7.31
CA LEU A 100 9.03 21.49 -7.70
C LEU A 100 8.49 21.44 -9.12
N ASP A 101 7.56 22.32 -9.41
CA ASP A 101 6.95 22.42 -10.72
C ASP A 101 7.95 22.85 -11.79
N HIS A 102 8.30 21.90 -12.65
CA HIS A 102 9.22 22.08 -13.78
C HIS A 102 8.67 21.34 -15.01
N PRO A 103 8.87 21.82 -16.25
CA PRO A 103 8.41 21.14 -17.46
C PRO A 103 8.78 19.66 -17.53
N ASP A 104 9.98 19.29 -17.07
CA ASP A 104 10.49 17.91 -17.12
C ASP A 104 9.69 16.94 -16.23
N VAL A 105 9.03 17.44 -15.18
CA VAL A 105 8.27 16.60 -14.24
C VAL A 105 6.75 16.69 -14.47
N ARG A 106 6.30 17.35 -15.53
CA ARG A 106 4.86 17.56 -15.81
C ARG A 106 4.18 16.42 -16.54
N VAL A 107 4.93 15.66 -17.32
CA VAL A 107 4.37 14.57 -18.13
C VAL A 107 4.61 13.26 -17.38
N LEU A 108 3.64 12.85 -16.55
CA LEU A 108 3.82 11.71 -15.63
C LEU A 108 4.37 10.42 -16.27
N PRO A 109 3.86 9.94 -17.42
CA PRO A 109 4.43 8.74 -18.05
C PRO A 109 5.90 8.92 -18.46
N GLN A 110 6.26 10.11 -18.95
CA GLN A 110 7.63 10.43 -19.34
C GLN A 110 8.54 10.55 -18.11
N LEU A 111 8.08 11.19 -17.03
CA LEU A 111 8.80 11.26 -15.77
C LEU A 111 9.13 9.85 -15.24
N LEU A 112 8.15 8.94 -15.21
CA LEU A 112 8.37 7.56 -14.75
C LEU A 112 9.33 6.79 -15.68
N PHE A 113 9.23 7.00 -16.99
CA PHE A 113 10.16 6.45 -17.97
C PHE A 113 11.61 6.91 -17.70
N GLU A 114 11.81 8.21 -17.51
CA GLU A 114 13.12 8.80 -17.26
C GLU A 114 13.72 8.31 -15.95
N LEU A 115 12.92 8.27 -14.86
CA LEU A 115 13.35 7.74 -13.57
C LEU A 115 13.77 6.27 -13.67
N HIS A 116 12.99 5.44 -14.37
CA HIS A 116 13.35 4.04 -14.60
C HIS A 116 14.71 3.92 -15.31
N HIS A 117 14.93 4.65 -16.40
CA HIS A 117 16.18 4.58 -17.16
C HIS A 117 17.37 5.18 -16.40
N GLN A 118 17.13 6.18 -15.57
CA GLN A 118 18.16 6.77 -14.71
C GLN A 118 18.59 5.81 -13.60
N PHE A 119 17.65 5.05 -13.03
CA PHE A 119 17.92 4.16 -11.89
C PHE A 119 18.31 2.75 -12.29
N ALA A 120 17.91 2.25 -13.46
CA ALA A 120 18.24 0.90 -13.91
C ALA A 120 19.76 0.60 -13.86
N PRO A 121 20.67 1.51 -14.30
CA PRO A 121 22.12 1.28 -14.16
C PRO A 121 22.58 1.25 -12.69
N ARG A 122 21.95 2.04 -11.81
CA ARG A 122 22.30 2.12 -10.38
C ARG A 122 21.77 0.93 -9.60
N ALA A 123 20.62 0.38 -9.97
CA ALA A 123 20.03 -0.79 -9.35
C ALA A 123 20.92 -2.03 -9.46
N ALA A 124 21.82 -2.08 -10.47
CA ALA A 124 22.84 -3.12 -10.60
C ALA A 124 24.03 -2.95 -9.63
N GLY A 125 24.17 -1.78 -8.99
CA GLY A 125 25.24 -1.47 -8.05
C GLY A 125 24.92 -1.90 -6.62
N ALA A 126 25.96 -2.22 -5.84
CA ALA A 126 25.81 -2.52 -4.42
C ALA A 126 25.63 -1.25 -3.58
N GLY A 127 24.71 -1.29 -2.60
CA GLY A 127 24.58 -0.24 -1.58
C GLY A 127 23.66 0.94 -1.92
N PHE A 128 22.95 0.89 -3.05
CA PHE A 128 21.95 1.90 -3.39
C PHE A 128 20.73 1.78 -2.46
N ASP A 129 20.42 2.85 -1.71
CA ASP A 129 19.24 2.91 -0.86
C ASP A 129 18.29 4.01 -1.35
N VAL A 130 17.19 3.58 -1.99
CA VAL A 130 16.12 4.44 -2.50
C VAL A 130 15.62 5.43 -1.43
N ARG A 131 15.60 5.02 -0.17
CA ARG A 131 15.10 5.83 0.95
C ARG A 131 16.00 7.02 1.22
N GLU A 132 17.31 6.87 1.03
CA GLU A 132 18.30 7.91 1.32
C GLU A 132 18.62 8.73 0.08
N GLU A 133 18.66 8.10 -1.10
CA GLU A 133 19.12 8.75 -2.33
C GLU A 133 18.01 9.40 -3.15
N LEU A 134 16.78 8.86 -3.10
CA LEU A 134 15.69 9.27 -4.00
C LEU A 134 14.51 9.91 -3.29
N SER A 135 14.49 9.93 -1.96
CA SER A 135 13.36 10.46 -1.20
C SER A 135 13.70 11.80 -0.56
N VAL A 136 12.73 12.73 -0.57
CA VAL A 136 12.82 13.99 0.20
C VAL A 136 12.40 13.81 1.66
N GLY A 137 11.85 12.66 2.01
CA GLY A 137 11.42 12.36 3.36
C GLY A 137 10.88 10.95 3.49
N ALA A 138 10.79 10.49 4.75
CA ALA A 138 10.25 9.20 5.07
C ALA A 138 9.53 9.17 6.41
N ASP A 139 8.78 8.12 6.64
CA ASP A 139 8.17 7.84 7.93
C ASP A 139 9.22 7.78 9.04
N LYS A 140 8.97 8.53 10.13
CA LYS A 140 9.90 8.59 11.29
C LYS A 140 10.15 7.23 11.94
N HIS A 141 9.22 6.30 11.79
CA HIS A 141 9.27 4.95 12.35
C HIS A 141 9.78 3.91 11.32
N MET A 142 10.16 4.33 10.12
CA MET A 142 10.71 3.43 9.11
C MET A 142 12.05 2.85 9.59
N GLY A 143 12.15 1.52 9.57
CA GLY A 143 13.33 0.78 10.00
C GLY A 143 14.52 1.01 9.08
N SER A 144 15.70 1.17 9.66
CA SER A 144 16.96 1.31 8.91
C SER A 144 17.53 -0.05 8.49
N GLY A 145 18.49 -0.04 7.56
CA GLY A 145 19.16 -1.25 7.12
C GLY A 145 18.18 -2.29 6.57
N THR A 146 18.28 -3.54 7.02
CA THR A 146 17.45 -4.67 6.56
C THR A 146 16.10 -4.80 7.26
N ALA A 147 15.77 -3.90 8.21
CA ALA A 147 14.54 -3.98 8.99
C ALA A 147 13.27 -3.64 8.18
N ALA A 148 13.44 -2.96 7.04
CA ALA A 148 12.36 -2.63 6.12
C ALA A 148 12.73 -3.11 4.70
N VAL A 149 11.79 -3.77 4.04
CA VAL A 149 11.95 -4.39 2.72
C VAL A 149 11.00 -3.74 1.74
N TYR A 150 11.49 -3.42 0.55
CA TYR A 150 10.70 -2.76 -0.48
C TYR A 150 9.49 -3.62 -0.89
N ALA A 151 8.30 -3.01 -0.87
CA ALA A 151 7.01 -3.66 -1.07
C ALA A 151 6.26 -3.14 -2.31
N GLY A 152 6.59 -1.94 -2.80
CA GLY A 152 5.98 -1.40 -4.00
C GLY A 152 6.14 0.10 -4.19
N LEU A 153 5.51 0.59 -5.24
CA LEU A 153 5.48 1.98 -5.64
C LEU A 153 4.03 2.47 -5.70
N ALA A 154 3.74 3.63 -5.12
CA ALA A 154 2.54 4.37 -5.43
C ALA A 154 2.86 5.67 -6.15
N VAL A 155 2.11 5.94 -7.21
CA VAL A 155 2.18 7.16 -8.01
C VAL A 155 0.92 7.97 -7.74
N ILE A 156 1.08 9.13 -7.10
CA ILE A 156 -0.01 10.03 -6.75
C ILE A 156 -0.04 11.16 -7.78
N SER A 157 -1.20 11.42 -8.39
CA SER A 157 -1.41 12.49 -9.36
C SER A 157 -2.59 13.37 -8.99
N LEU A 158 -2.40 14.68 -9.05
CA LEU A 158 -3.47 15.69 -8.97
C LEU A 158 -4.09 15.99 -10.34
N ASP A 159 -3.38 15.64 -11.41
CA ASP A 159 -4.00 15.52 -12.74
C ASP A 159 -4.90 14.29 -12.71
N THR A 160 -6.20 14.55 -12.75
CA THR A 160 -7.23 13.54 -12.95
C THR A 160 -7.82 13.77 -14.32
N GLU A 161 -8.06 12.72 -15.09
CA GLU A 161 -8.81 12.88 -16.32
C GLU A 161 -10.31 13.01 -16.02
N PRO A 162 -11.05 13.77 -16.84
CA PRO A 162 -12.48 13.89 -16.68
C PRO A 162 -13.13 12.53 -16.93
N ASP A 163 -13.85 12.04 -15.92
CA ASP A 163 -14.73 10.89 -16.06
C ASP A 163 -16.18 11.39 -16.07
N THR A 164 -17.07 10.59 -16.64
CA THR A 164 -18.53 10.80 -16.73
C THR A 164 -19.15 11.31 -15.42
N ASP A 165 -18.64 10.86 -14.27
CA ASP A 165 -19.14 11.25 -12.94
C ASP A 165 -18.22 12.23 -12.19
N ASN A 166 -17.08 12.64 -12.74
CA ASN A 166 -16.12 13.49 -12.05
C ASN A 166 -15.52 14.54 -13.02
N PRO A 167 -15.99 15.80 -12.98
CA PRO A 167 -15.50 16.85 -13.87
C PRO A 167 -14.16 17.37 -13.36
N THR A 168 -13.10 16.55 -13.37
CA THR A 168 -11.78 16.99 -12.92
C THR A 168 -10.73 16.73 -13.97
N GLY A 169 -9.88 17.73 -14.20
CA GLY A 169 -8.94 17.83 -15.32
C GLY A 169 -7.52 18.08 -14.82
N THR A 170 -6.75 18.84 -15.60
CA THR A 170 -5.38 19.16 -15.22
C THR A 170 -5.31 19.96 -13.91
N TRP A 171 -4.17 19.88 -13.24
CA TRP A 171 -3.89 20.56 -11.98
C TRP A 171 -4.07 22.08 -12.11
N GLU A 172 -3.71 22.69 -13.24
CA GLU A 172 -3.93 24.12 -13.50
C GLU A 172 -5.42 24.48 -13.51
N LYS A 173 -6.26 23.57 -14.01
CA LYS A 173 -7.71 23.76 -13.99
C LYS A 173 -8.23 23.63 -12.56
N VAL A 174 -7.79 22.60 -11.83
CA VAL A 174 -8.15 22.37 -10.42
C VAL A 174 -7.77 23.57 -9.55
N GLN A 175 -6.57 24.14 -9.71
CA GLN A 175 -6.11 25.31 -8.98
C GLN A 175 -7.05 26.52 -9.12
N LYS A 176 -7.71 26.67 -10.27
CA LYS A 176 -8.64 27.77 -10.57
C LYS A 176 -10.05 27.52 -10.02
N THR A 177 -10.47 26.25 -9.91
CA THR A 177 -11.86 25.89 -9.59
C THR A 177 -12.07 25.43 -8.15
N ALA A 178 -11.07 24.78 -7.55
CA ALA A 178 -11.15 24.34 -6.16
C ALA A 178 -11.18 25.55 -5.22
N ARG A 179 -11.88 25.42 -4.09
CA ARG A 179 -11.96 26.47 -3.05
C ARG A 179 -11.13 26.14 -1.82
N SER A 180 -10.74 24.88 -1.68
CA SER A 180 -10.01 24.34 -0.53
C SER A 180 -9.22 23.08 -0.94
N PRO A 181 -8.25 22.61 -0.14
CA PRO A 181 -7.56 21.35 -0.39
C PRO A 181 -8.49 20.14 -0.49
N LEU A 182 -9.66 20.19 0.18
CA LEU A 182 -10.66 19.12 0.16
C LEU A 182 -11.40 19.04 -1.18
N ASP A 183 -11.38 20.10 -1.98
CA ASP A 183 -11.96 20.13 -3.32
C ASP A 183 -10.95 19.63 -4.39
N VAL A 184 -9.70 19.38 -4.01
CA VAL A 184 -8.67 18.85 -4.91
C VAL A 184 -8.88 17.34 -5.08
N PRO A 185 -9.13 16.83 -6.29
CA PRO A 185 -9.17 15.39 -6.53
C PRO A 185 -7.74 14.81 -6.57
N ALA A 186 -7.62 13.49 -6.42
CA ALA A 186 -6.37 12.81 -6.74
C ALA A 186 -6.62 11.42 -7.28
N LEU A 187 -5.73 10.96 -8.15
CA LEU A 187 -5.69 9.60 -8.64
C LEU A 187 -4.34 8.98 -8.26
N THR A 188 -4.41 7.93 -7.45
CA THR A 188 -3.24 7.16 -7.06
C THR A 188 -3.23 5.84 -7.82
N ARG A 189 -2.08 5.47 -8.37
CA ARG A 189 -1.85 4.15 -8.97
C ARG A 189 -0.79 3.42 -8.15
N ILE A 190 -1.10 2.23 -7.66
CA ILE A 190 -0.19 1.46 -6.84
C ILE A 190 0.22 0.20 -7.59
N VAL A 191 1.53 -0.06 -7.64
CA VAL A 191 2.12 -1.29 -8.14
C VAL A 191 2.92 -1.91 -7.01
N LEU A 192 2.57 -3.13 -6.65
CA LEU A 192 3.20 -3.88 -5.57
C LEU A 192 4.11 -4.99 -6.13
N THR A 193 5.13 -5.37 -5.37
CA THR A 193 6.14 -6.35 -5.79
C THR A 193 5.59 -7.77 -5.98
N ASP A 194 4.39 -8.05 -5.45
CA ASP A 194 3.67 -9.31 -5.68
C ASP A 194 2.81 -9.31 -6.96
N GLY A 195 2.94 -8.26 -7.79
CA GLY A 195 2.20 -8.07 -9.02
C GLY A 195 0.80 -7.47 -8.84
N THR A 196 0.42 -7.05 -7.62
CA THR A 196 -0.85 -6.35 -7.40
C THR A 196 -0.81 -4.96 -8.03
N LEU A 197 -1.81 -4.69 -8.86
CA LEU A 197 -2.14 -3.38 -9.40
C LEU A 197 -3.39 -2.82 -8.73
N MET A 198 -3.36 -1.53 -8.39
CA MET A 198 -4.50 -0.80 -7.85
C MET A 198 -4.61 0.60 -8.46
N ALA A 199 -5.84 1.07 -8.63
CA ALA A 199 -6.17 2.46 -8.91
C ALA A 199 -7.07 2.99 -7.79
N CYS A 200 -6.62 4.01 -7.07
CA CYS A 200 -7.33 4.62 -5.97
C CYS A 200 -7.80 6.02 -6.37
N HIS A 201 -9.10 6.25 -6.30
CA HIS A 201 -9.71 7.53 -6.65
C HIS A 201 -10.04 8.27 -5.36
N HIS A 202 -9.49 9.47 -5.23
CA HIS A 202 -9.77 10.37 -4.13
C HIS A 202 -10.72 11.46 -4.63
N GLY A 203 -11.96 11.39 -4.16
CA GLY A 203 -13.03 12.32 -4.50
C GLY A 203 -12.82 13.72 -3.92
N THR A 204 -13.68 14.62 -4.35
CA THR A 204 -13.79 15.98 -3.83
C THR A 204 -14.74 16.01 -2.63
N ARG A 205 -14.82 17.15 -1.95
CA ARG A 205 -15.80 17.40 -0.89
C ARG A 205 -17.26 17.16 -1.30
N GLU A 206 -17.65 17.43 -2.55
CA GLU A 206 -19.01 17.15 -3.04
C GLU A 206 -19.35 15.66 -3.03
N LYS A 207 -18.32 14.81 -3.14
CA LYS A 207 -18.40 13.36 -2.97
C LYS A 207 -18.03 12.93 -1.56
N TYR A 208 -18.12 13.83 -0.57
CA TYR A 208 -17.75 13.59 0.82
C TYR A 208 -16.32 13.05 1.00
N SER A 209 -15.40 13.47 0.12
CA SER A 209 -14.02 12.96 0.06
C SER A 209 -13.96 11.44 -0.09
N ALA A 210 -14.93 10.84 -0.80
CA ALA A 210 -14.99 9.41 -1.05
C ALA A 210 -13.65 8.88 -1.56
N PHE A 211 -13.22 7.75 -1.02
CA PHE A 211 -12.01 7.06 -1.44
C PHE A 211 -12.40 5.67 -1.91
N THR A 212 -12.21 5.41 -3.19
CA THR A 212 -12.56 4.12 -3.82
C THR A 212 -11.33 3.49 -4.42
N VAL A 213 -11.29 2.16 -4.41
CA VAL A 213 -10.11 1.40 -4.83
C VAL A 213 -10.52 0.30 -5.79
N GLN A 214 -10.02 0.37 -7.01
CA GLN A 214 -10.04 -0.74 -7.96
C GLN A 214 -8.77 -1.56 -7.75
N SER A 215 -8.90 -2.87 -7.53
CA SER A 215 -7.76 -3.74 -7.23
C SER A 215 -7.81 -5.04 -8.03
N SER A 216 -6.65 -5.44 -8.53
CA SER A 216 -6.41 -6.75 -9.17
C SER A 216 -6.39 -7.94 -8.21
N ARG A 217 -6.31 -7.67 -6.91
CA ARG A 217 -6.36 -8.68 -5.84
C ARG A 217 -7.42 -8.28 -4.82
N GLU A 218 -7.97 -9.28 -4.14
CA GLU A 218 -8.85 -9.04 -2.99
C GLU A 218 -8.08 -8.29 -1.90
N LEU A 219 -8.68 -7.23 -1.34
CA LEU A 219 -8.10 -6.46 -0.25
C LEU A 219 -8.87 -6.76 1.05
N ARG A 220 -8.17 -7.32 2.05
CA ARG A 220 -8.79 -7.72 3.31
C ARG A 220 -8.37 -6.80 4.47
N PRO A 221 -9.29 -6.01 5.06
CA PRO A 221 -8.98 -5.24 6.25
C PRO A 221 -8.75 -6.17 7.47
N ALA A 222 -7.89 -5.79 8.41
CA ALA A 222 -7.75 -6.52 9.68
C ALA A 222 -9.00 -6.42 10.57
N ALA A 223 -9.71 -5.30 10.50
CA ALA A 223 -10.91 -5.05 11.29
C ALA A 223 -12.18 -5.19 10.43
N ARG A 224 -13.34 -5.37 11.08
CA ARG A 224 -14.65 -5.34 10.39
C ARG A 224 -15.00 -3.97 9.80
N SER A 225 -14.24 -2.92 10.13
CA SER A 225 -14.41 -1.58 9.56
C SER A 225 -13.56 -1.44 8.29
N ARG A 226 -14.17 -0.88 7.24
CA ARG A 226 -13.48 -0.51 5.99
C ARG A 226 -13.36 1.01 5.94
N LEU A 227 -12.15 1.52 5.74
CA LEU A 227 -11.90 2.94 5.51
C LEU A 227 -12.28 3.40 4.10
N PHE A 228 -12.44 2.46 3.17
CA PHE A 228 -12.70 2.72 1.77
C PHE A 228 -13.45 1.58 1.09
N GLU A 229 -14.12 1.93 -0.01
CA GLU A 229 -14.79 0.97 -0.87
C GLU A 229 -13.78 0.31 -1.82
N THR A 230 -13.95 -0.99 -2.04
CA THR A 230 -13.06 -1.79 -2.88
C THR A 230 -13.86 -2.48 -3.97
N TYR A 231 -13.32 -2.44 -5.18
CA TYR A 231 -13.91 -2.97 -6.38
C TYR A 231 -12.90 -3.94 -7.01
N PRO A 232 -13.19 -5.26 -7.07
CA PRO A 232 -12.32 -6.19 -7.75
C PRO A 232 -12.37 -5.93 -9.26
N VAL A 233 -11.20 -5.80 -9.88
CA VAL A 233 -11.04 -5.54 -11.32
C VAL A 233 -9.94 -6.45 -11.86
N ALA A 234 -10.07 -6.99 -13.06
CA ALA A 234 -8.99 -7.83 -13.61
C ALA A 234 -7.71 -6.99 -13.85
N ALA A 235 -6.53 -7.54 -13.57
CA ALA A 235 -5.26 -6.83 -13.79
C ALA A 235 -5.11 -6.32 -15.23
N GLN A 236 -5.59 -7.10 -16.21
CA GLN A 236 -5.57 -6.72 -17.61
C GLN A 236 -6.45 -5.49 -17.90
N GLN A 237 -7.63 -5.41 -17.27
CA GLN A 237 -8.51 -4.25 -17.41
C GLN A 237 -7.84 -2.98 -16.90
N LEU A 238 -7.15 -3.03 -15.75
CA LEU A 238 -6.37 -1.88 -15.25
C LEU A 238 -5.23 -1.49 -16.21
N ARG A 239 -4.53 -2.48 -16.80
CA ARG A 239 -3.45 -2.23 -17.75
C ARG A 239 -3.93 -1.66 -19.08
N GLU A 240 -5.11 -2.04 -19.54
CA GLU A 240 -5.67 -1.58 -20.82
C GLU A 240 -6.43 -0.27 -20.70
N HIS A 241 -6.85 0.10 -19.48
CA HIS A 241 -7.58 1.34 -19.24
C HIS A 241 -6.76 2.54 -19.72
N PRO A 242 -7.27 3.38 -20.64
CA PRO A 242 -6.50 4.49 -21.25
C PRO A 242 -5.83 5.40 -20.22
N ASN A 243 -6.57 5.73 -19.15
CA ASN A 243 -6.11 6.67 -18.11
C ASN A 243 -5.04 6.05 -17.18
N HIS A 244 -4.81 4.74 -17.24
CA HIS A 244 -3.87 4.05 -16.35
C HIS A 244 -2.74 3.39 -17.11
N ARG A 245 -2.96 2.95 -18.34
CA ARG A 245 -2.05 2.09 -19.12
C ARG A 245 -0.60 2.53 -19.07
N ASP A 246 -0.32 3.74 -19.54
CA ASP A 246 1.06 4.20 -19.71
C ASP A 246 1.73 4.48 -18.36
N VAL A 247 0.97 5.00 -17.38
CA VAL A 247 1.46 5.24 -16.02
C VAL A 247 1.72 3.93 -15.28
N LEU A 248 0.80 2.96 -15.34
CA LEU A 248 0.95 1.66 -14.70
C LEU A 248 2.07 0.83 -15.34
N ARG A 249 2.25 0.93 -16.68
CA ARG A 249 3.39 0.29 -17.35
C ARG A 249 4.70 0.83 -16.78
N TRP A 250 4.93 2.14 -16.83
CA TRP A 250 6.20 2.70 -16.38
C TRP A 250 6.39 2.63 -14.86
N ALA A 251 5.30 2.70 -14.08
CA ALA A 251 5.35 2.47 -12.64
C ALA A 251 5.75 1.03 -12.32
N ALA A 252 5.33 0.04 -13.11
CA ALA A 252 5.74 -1.35 -12.94
C ALA A 252 7.22 -1.55 -13.25
N GLU A 253 7.71 -1.05 -14.40
CA GLU A 253 9.14 -1.12 -14.75
C GLU A 253 10.03 -0.43 -13.71
N LEU A 254 9.60 0.74 -13.22
CA LEU A 254 10.28 1.43 -12.13
C LEU A 254 10.22 0.63 -10.83
N CYS A 255 9.05 0.07 -10.48
CA CYS A 255 8.89 -0.75 -9.27
C CYS A 255 9.82 -1.97 -9.29
N ASP A 256 9.95 -2.65 -10.43
CA ASP A 256 10.85 -3.80 -10.60
C ASP A 256 12.32 -3.38 -10.45
N THR A 257 12.69 -2.22 -11.01
CA THR A 257 14.03 -1.65 -10.86
C THR A 257 14.36 -1.34 -9.39
N LEU A 258 13.42 -0.72 -8.67
CA LEU A 258 13.60 -0.39 -7.26
C LEU A 258 13.65 -1.65 -6.39
N ALA A 259 12.85 -2.67 -6.71
CA ALA A 259 12.89 -3.96 -6.03
C ALA A 259 14.24 -4.69 -6.24
N GLN A 260 14.78 -4.65 -7.46
CA GLN A 260 16.11 -5.20 -7.75
C GLN A 260 17.20 -4.47 -6.94
N ALA A 261 17.13 -3.14 -6.86
CA ALA A 261 18.07 -2.35 -6.09
C ALA A 261 17.99 -2.67 -4.59
N ASP A 262 16.77 -2.79 -4.04
CA ASP A 262 16.57 -3.15 -2.63
C ASP A 262 17.10 -4.56 -2.30
N ASN A 263 16.91 -5.52 -3.20
CA ASN A 263 17.48 -6.86 -3.06
C ASN A 263 19.01 -6.84 -3.06
N GLY A 264 19.62 -6.03 -3.94
CA GLY A 264 21.07 -5.82 -3.96
C GLY A 264 21.59 -5.21 -2.65
N ARG A 265 20.88 -4.20 -2.13
CA ARG A 265 21.16 -3.57 -0.84
C ARG A 265 21.07 -4.54 0.34
N VAL A 266 19.97 -5.30 0.45
CA VAL A 266 19.78 -6.29 1.53
C VAL A 266 20.87 -7.36 1.48
N SER A 267 21.21 -7.84 0.28
CA SER A 267 22.28 -8.82 0.08
C SER A 267 23.64 -8.29 0.52
N ALA A 268 23.98 -7.04 0.16
CA ALA A 268 25.22 -6.39 0.57
C ALA A 268 25.30 -6.20 2.10
N LEU A 269 24.21 -5.77 2.73
CA LEU A 269 24.14 -5.60 4.19
C LEU A 269 24.31 -6.93 4.93
N ASN A 270 23.67 -8.00 4.44
CA ASN A 270 23.83 -9.33 5.03
C ASN A 270 25.27 -9.86 4.87
N ALA A 271 25.92 -9.61 3.74
CA ALA A 271 27.32 -9.99 3.51
C ALA A 271 28.30 -9.21 4.40
N ALA A 272 27.97 -7.96 4.76
CA ALA A 272 28.78 -7.13 5.63
C ALA A 272 28.63 -7.47 7.13
N GLN A 273 27.62 -8.24 7.53
CA GLN A 273 27.47 -8.67 8.92
C GLN A 273 28.57 -9.71 9.27
N PRO A 274 29.46 -9.42 10.23
CA PRO A 274 30.51 -10.35 10.59
C PRO A 274 29.91 -11.64 11.14
N THR A 275 30.28 -12.76 10.54
CA THR A 275 29.88 -14.14 10.90
C THR A 275 30.29 -14.59 12.32
N GLY A 276 30.85 -13.69 13.14
CA GLY A 276 31.61 -14.00 14.34
C GLY A 276 30.91 -13.88 15.71
N TRP A 277 29.61 -13.58 15.78
CA TRP A 277 28.93 -13.37 17.08
C TRP A 277 27.84 -14.41 17.41
N GLN A 278 28.03 -15.67 17.00
CA GLN A 278 27.19 -16.79 17.46
C GLN A 278 27.79 -17.62 18.61
N GLY A 279 28.93 -17.20 19.18
CA GLY A 279 29.73 -18.03 20.10
C GLY A 279 29.92 -17.51 21.52
N ARG A 280 28.92 -16.95 22.21
CA ARG A 280 28.94 -16.82 23.68
C ARG A 280 27.55 -17.04 24.28
N ARG A 281 27.04 -18.28 24.18
CA ARG A 281 26.11 -18.77 25.19
C ARG A 281 26.90 -18.89 26.50
N ARG A 282 26.54 -18.06 27.48
CA ARG A 282 27.03 -18.16 28.85
C ARG A 282 26.62 -19.52 29.41
N SER A 283 27.63 -20.27 29.82
CA SER A 283 27.56 -21.32 30.85
C SER A 283 27.01 -20.77 32.16
#